data_AF-A0A813EYC3-F1
#
_entry.id   AF-A0A813EYC3-F1
#
_cell.length_a   1.000
_cell.length_b   1.000
_cell.length_c   1.000
_cell.angle_alpha   90.00
_cell.angle_beta   90.00
_cell.angle_gamma   90.00
#
_symmetry.space_group_name_H-M   'P 1'
#
loop_
_entity.id
_entity.type
_entity.pdbx_description
1 polymer ?
#
loop_
_entity_poly.entity_id
_entity_poly.type
_entity_poly.pdbx_seq_one_letter_code
_entity_poly.pdbx_strand_id
1 'polypeptide(L)'
;MAASIPSIPSLRLSYLPFRAMAETTRFMFRHGNVPYQDEVVWGHVFSARRASGEYPFDKVPVLYVDGMTVAQSGSIARYAAKLAGCYPLEPALCALNDAVFELAQELCTINPMINCYTGPQFNQVKQQYFANLPYHLANLGFQLEAAKRRGAGKFFGGATPSHADFSVYHHLANARLVEPQCVSEKSPLFLWMESMEALPRLHEYLDERPELVGIGTDPGLVDKAGRFLAQRDHEGRALLIDGIFVFDE
;
A
#
# COMPACT_ATOMS: atom_id res chain seq x y z
N MET A 1 7.81 40.30 9.43
CA MET A 1 7.16 39.60 8.30
C MET A 1 6.55 38.33 8.87
N ALA A 2 5.22 38.23 8.89
CA ALA A 2 4.55 37.00 9.31
C ALA A 2 4.86 35.92 8.25
N ALA A 3 5.45 34.80 8.65
CA ALA A 3 5.65 33.67 7.75
C ALA A 3 4.27 33.25 7.22
N SER A 4 4.08 33.31 5.91
CA SER A 4 2.88 32.77 5.26
C SER A 4 2.78 31.30 5.63
N ILE A 5 1.63 30.87 6.16
CA ILE A 5 1.34 29.45 6.35
C ILE A 5 1.46 28.81 4.96
N PRO A 6 2.37 27.83 4.74
CA PRO A 6 2.50 27.21 3.44
C PRO A 6 1.16 26.56 3.07
N SER A 7 0.61 26.94 1.92
CA SER A 7 -0.61 26.31 1.38
C SER A 7 -0.32 24.85 1.08
N ILE A 8 -1.19 23.94 1.52
CA ILE A 8 -1.10 22.52 1.15
C ILE A 8 -1.26 22.43 -0.37
N PRO A 9 -0.37 21.71 -1.09
CA PRO A 9 -0.48 21.54 -2.53
C PRO A 9 -1.81 20.88 -2.91
N SER A 10 -2.33 21.18 -4.10
CA SER A 10 -3.45 20.42 -4.66
C SER A 10 -2.96 19.03 -5.06
N LEU A 11 -3.47 18.00 -4.39
CA LEU A 11 -3.07 16.61 -4.59
C LEU A 11 -4.18 15.80 -5.26
N ARG A 12 -3.82 15.04 -6.30
CA ARG A 12 -4.66 14.00 -6.90
C ARG A 12 -3.86 12.71 -7.05
N LEU A 13 -4.33 11.62 -6.45
CA LEU A 13 -3.73 10.29 -6.56
C LEU A 13 -4.56 9.46 -7.54
N SER A 14 -3.96 9.07 -8.67
CA SER A 14 -4.61 8.23 -9.67
C SER A 14 -4.14 6.79 -9.54
N TYR A 15 -5.08 5.85 -9.38
CA TYR A 15 -4.76 4.43 -9.27
C TYR A 15 -5.90 3.48 -9.67
N LEU A 16 -5.55 2.21 -9.88
CA LEU A 16 -6.50 1.12 -10.15
C LEU A 16 -7.40 0.86 -8.92
N PRO A 17 -8.57 0.21 -9.07
CA PRO A 17 -9.44 -0.20 -7.98
C PRO A 17 -8.87 -1.40 -7.20
N PHE A 18 -7.60 -1.34 -6.82
CA PHE A 18 -6.86 -2.41 -6.15
C PHE A 18 -6.33 -1.99 -4.78
N ARG A 19 -6.28 -2.96 -3.86
CA ARG A 19 -5.53 -2.85 -2.60
C ARG A 19 -4.07 -3.21 -2.86
N ALA A 20 -3.33 -2.28 -3.43
CA ALA A 20 -1.96 -2.50 -3.88
C ALA A 20 -1.07 -1.26 -3.71
N MET A 21 -0.38 -0.82 -4.75
CA MET A 21 0.76 0.11 -4.66
C MET A 21 0.41 1.54 -4.21
N ALA A 22 -0.86 1.97 -4.30
CA ALA A 22 -1.31 3.26 -3.79
C ALA A 22 -1.73 3.21 -2.32
N GLU A 23 -1.96 2.04 -1.74
CA GLU A 23 -2.63 1.89 -0.44
C GLU A 23 -1.79 2.49 0.70
N THR A 24 -0.48 2.26 0.68
CA THR A 24 0.46 2.88 1.62
C THR A 24 0.37 4.41 1.58
N THR A 25 0.19 5.00 0.40
CA THR A 25 0.03 6.46 0.23
C THR A 25 -1.29 6.94 0.84
N ARG A 26 -2.38 6.21 0.61
CA ARG A 26 -3.70 6.51 1.20
C ARG A 26 -3.63 6.47 2.73
N PHE A 27 -3.00 5.44 3.31
CA PHE A 27 -2.80 5.34 4.75
C PHE A 27 -2.11 6.59 5.32
N MET A 28 -1.04 7.05 4.69
CA MET A 28 -0.30 8.22 5.17
C MET A 28 -1.08 9.52 5.00
N PHE A 29 -1.75 9.74 3.86
CA PHE A 29 -2.59 10.93 3.70
C PHE A 29 -3.72 10.97 4.71
N ARG A 30 -4.38 9.84 4.97
CA ARG A 30 -5.42 9.74 6.00
C ARG A 30 -4.85 9.97 7.40
N HIS A 31 -3.72 9.35 7.73
CA HIS A 31 -3.08 9.51 9.03
C HIS A 31 -2.66 10.95 9.31
N GLY A 32 -1.99 11.60 8.36
CA GLY A 32 -1.52 12.98 8.47
C GLY A 32 -2.58 14.05 8.20
N ASN A 33 -3.85 13.66 7.98
CA ASN A 33 -4.93 14.55 7.59
C ASN A 33 -4.58 15.45 6.38
N VAL A 34 -3.92 14.86 5.38
CA VAL A 34 -3.53 15.54 4.15
C VAL A 34 -4.69 15.44 3.15
N PRO A 35 -5.33 16.54 2.77
CA PRO A 35 -6.41 16.51 1.78
C PRO A 35 -5.87 16.13 0.40
N TYR A 36 -6.55 15.21 -0.27
CA TYR A 36 -6.23 14.79 -1.63
C TYR A 36 -7.48 14.26 -2.34
N GLN A 37 -7.48 14.28 -3.67
CA GLN A 37 -8.46 13.59 -4.50
C GLN A 37 -7.98 12.16 -4.80
N ASP A 38 -8.72 11.15 -4.38
CA ASP A 38 -8.49 9.74 -4.76
C ASP A 38 -9.25 9.46 -6.07
N GLU A 39 -8.52 9.31 -7.16
CA GLU A 39 -9.07 9.07 -8.48
C GLU A 39 -8.85 7.60 -8.87
N VAL A 40 -9.95 6.87 -8.99
CA VAL A 40 -9.93 5.52 -9.55
C VAL A 40 -9.90 5.61 -11.07
N VAL A 41 -8.86 5.05 -11.70
CA VAL A 41 -8.73 4.92 -13.15
C VAL A 41 -8.73 3.46 -13.54
N TRP A 42 -9.54 3.08 -14.53
CA TRP A 42 -9.74 1.69 -14.91
C TRP A 42 -10.16 1.55 -16.37
N GLY A 43 -9.98 0.35 -16.94
CA GLY A 43 -10.45 0.00 -18.29
C GLY A 43 -10.00 0.99 -19.38
N HIS A 44 -10.91 1.33 -20.30
CA HIS A 44 -10.64 2.24 -21.41
C HIS A 44 -10.09 3.61 -20.97
N VAL A 45 -10.49 4.13 -19.81
CA VAL A 45 -9.98 5.41 -19.28
C VAL A 45 -8.49 5.27 -18.95
N PHE A 46 -8.10 4.18 -18.28
CA PHE A 46 -6.69 3.92 -18.03
C PHE A 46 -5.91 3.75 -19.35
N SER A 47 -6.42 2.94 -20.29
CA SER A 47 -5.76 2.69 -21.58
C SER A 47 -5.57 3.97 -22.39
N ALA A 48 -6.59 4.83 -22.48
CA ALA A 48 -6.52 6.10 -23.20
C ALA A 48 -5.48 7.05 -22.60
N ARG A 49 -5.47 7.21 -21.26
CA ARG A 49 -4.49 8.06 -20.56
C ARG A 49 -3.07 7.52 -20.64
N ARG A 50 -2.91 6.19 -20.62
CA ARG A 50 -1.61 5.53 -20.85
C ARG A 50 -1.12 5.81 -22.28
N ALA A 51 -1.97 5.62 -23.29
CA ALA A 51 -1.63 5.83 -24.69
C ALA A 51 -1.32 7.31 -25.03
N SER A 52 -1.94 8.26 -24.32
CA SER A 52 -1.65 9.69 -24.49
C SER A 52 -0.34 10.13 -23.83
N GLY A 53 0.36 9.25 -23.11
CA GLY A 53 1.58 9.57 -22.38
C GLY A 53 1.34 10.36 -21.09
N GLU A 54 0.12 10.36 -20.54
CA GLU A 54 -0.18 11.06 -19.28
C GLU A 54 0.60 10.46 -18.10
N TYR A 55 0.84 9.14 -18.13
CA TYR A 55 1.58 8.42 -17.09
C TYR A 55 3.07 8.35 -17.45
N PRO A 56 3.98 8.98 -16.68
CA PRO A 56 5.40 9.12 -17.04
C PRO A 56 6.14 7.80 -17.31
N PHE A 57 5.71 6.73 -16.63
CA PHE A 57 6.24 5.37 -16.79
C PHE A 57 5.12 4.40 -17.13
N ASP A 58 4.18 4.81 -17.99
CA ASP A 58 3.10 3.99 -18.57
C ASP A 58 2.22 3.20 -17.57
N LYS A 59 2.32 3.54 -16.28
CA LYS A 59 1.77 2.83 -15.14
C LYS A 59 1.27 3.81 -14.09
N VAL A 60 0.37 3.31 -13.28
CA VAL A 60 -0.09 3.93 -12.03
C VAL A 60 0.46 3.11 -10.83
N PRO A 61 0.65 3.69 -9.63
CA PRO A 61 0.13 4.97 -9.18
C PRO A 61 0.88 6.17 -9.74
N VAL A 62 0.13 7.26 -9.91
CA VAL A 62 0.64 8.60 -10.24
C VAL A 62 0.02 9.60 -9.27
N LEU A 63 0.85 10.45 -8.68
CA LEU A 63 0.43 11.56 -7.82
C LEU A 63 0.68 12.88 -8.57
N TYR A 64 -0.37 13.67 -8.75
CA TYR A 64 -0.29 15.03 -9.27
C TYR A 64 -0.16 16.01 -8.11
N VAL A 65 0.81 16.92 -8.21
CA VAL A 65 1.18 17.90 -7.18
C VAL A 65 1.32 19.27 -7.84
N ASP A 66 0.32 20.15 -7.73
CA ASP A 66 0.36 21.50 -8.30
C ASP A 66 0.83 21.56 -9.78
N GLY A 67 0.42 20.57 -10.59
CA GLY A 67 0.81 20.45 -12.00
C GLY A 67 2.07 19.63 -12.29
N MET A 68 2.81 19.21 -11.26
CA MET A 68 3.86 18.18 -11.39
C MET A 68 3.27 16.78 -11.31
N THR A 69 3.94 15.83 -11.96
CA THR A 69 3.54 14.42 -11.97
C THR A 69 4.63 13.58 -11.32
N VAL A 70 4.32 12.94 -10.20
CA VAL A 70 5.20 12.01 -9.48
C VAL A 70 4.71 10.59 -9.72
N ALA A 71 5.58 9.73 -10.20
CA ALA A 71 5.30 8.32 -10.42
C ALA A 71 6.24 7.44 -9.58
N GLN A 72 6.06 6.12 -9.63
CA GLN A 72 6.69 5.11 -8.76
C GLN A 72 6.17 5.17 -7.32
N SER A 73 5.57 4.06 -6.88
CA SER A 73 4.90 3.96 -5.59
C SER A 73 5.81 4.31 -4.41
N GLY A 74 7.07 3.87 -4.42
CA GLY A 74 8.04 4.20 -3.38
C GLY A 74 8.37 5.69 -3.29
N SER A 75 8.47 6.38 -4.43
CA SER A 75 8.71 7.83 -4.48
C SER A 75 7.50 8.60 -3.98
N ILE A 76 6.30 8.21 -4.43
CA ILE A 76 5.03 8.78 -3.97
C ILE A 76 4.85 8.58 -2.47
N ALA A 77 5.11 7.38 -1.97
CA ALA A 77 5.00 7.04 -0.55
C ALA A 77 5.90 7.94 0.31
N ARG A 78 7.18 8.10 -0.04
CA ARG A 78 8.10 8.98 0.69
C ARG A 78 7.69 10.45 0.64
N TYR A 79 7.15 10.91 -0.49
CA TYR A 79 6.61 12.27 -0.61
C TYR A 79 5.39 12.47 0.31
N ALA A 80 4.43 11.55 0.26
CA ALA A 80 3.24 11.57 1.11
C ALA A 80 3.60 11.50 2.60
N ALA A 81 4.60 10.68 2.97
CA ALA A 81 5.11 10.59 4.32
C ALA A 81 5.63 11.93 4.85
N LYS A 82 6.35 12.70 4.02
CA LYS A 82 6.85 14.03 4.40
C LYS A 82 5.69 15.00 4.64
N LEU A 83 4.66 14.98 3.79
CA LEU A 83 3.47 15.82 3.98
C LEU A 83 2.66 15.41 5.22
N ALA A 84 2.61 14.11 5.51
CA ALA A 84 1.86 13.55 6.63
C ALA A 84 2.60 13.62 7.98
N GLY A 85 3.87 14.04 8.00
CA GLY A 85 4.72 14.00 9.21
C GLY A 85 5.16 12.60 9.61
N CYS A 86 5.10 11.62 8.70
CA CYS A 86 5.49 10.22 8.90
C CYS A 86 6.84 9.88 8.26
N TYR A 87 7.71 10.86 8.07
CA TYR A 87 9.07 10.66 7.55
C TYR A 87 10.09 11.19 8.56
N PRO A 88 11.10 10.40 8.97
CA PRO A 88 12.14 10.89 9.87
C PRO A 88 12.87 12.12 9.32
N LEU A 89 13.44 12.94 10.19
CA LEU A 89 14.20 14.13 9.78
C LEU A 89 15.73 13.90 9.81
N GLU A 90 16.20 13.03 10.69
CA GLU A 90 17.62 12.71 10.81
C GLU A 90 18.04 11.75 9.67
N PRO A 91 19.12 12.04 8.91
CA PRO A 91 19.50 11.25 7.74
C PRO A 91 19.70 9.76 7.99
N ALA A 92 20.33 9.36 9.10
CA ALA A 92 20.52 7.95 9.41
C ALA A 92 19.19 7.25 9.75
N LEU A 93 18.29 7.91 10.47
CA LEU A 93 16.93 7.40 10.71
C LEU A 93 16.12 7.31 9.42
N CYS A 94 16.28 8.25 8.48
CA CYS A 94 15.68 8.15 7.14
C CYS A 94 16.15 6.86 6.46
N ALA A 95 17.47 6.66 6.37
CA ALA A 95 18.06 5.50 5.71
C ALA A 95 17.63 4.16 6.33
N LEU A 96 17.52 4.10 7.66
CA LEU A 96 17.05 2.92 8.38
C LEU A 96 15.58 2.61 8.07
N ASN A 97 14.72 3.62 8.02
CA ASN A 97 13.30 3.43 7.69
C ASN A 97 13.12 3.12 6.19
N ASP A 98 13.94 3.71 5.31
CA ASP A 98 13.96 3.37 3.91
C ASP A 98 14.36 1.91 3.69
N ALA A 99 15.36 1.40 4.40
CA ALA A 99 15.76 -0.01 4.31
C ALA A 99 14.61 -0.96 4.70
N VAL A 100 13.84 -0.63 5.75
CA VAL A 100 12.64 -1.40 6.13
C VAL A 100 11.54 -1.28 5.07
N PHE A 101 11.36 -0.09 4.48
CA PHE A 101 10.41 0.11 3.39
C PHE A 101 10.76 -0.74 2.16
N GLU A 102 12.04 -0.82 1.79
CA GLU A 102 12.52 -1.65 0.68
C GLU A 102 12.34 -3.15 0.98
N LEU A 103 12.64 -3.59 2.21
CA LEU A 103 12.32 -4.96 2.64
C LEU A 103 10.82 -5.27 2.52
N ALA A 104 9.95 -4.30 2.82
CA ALA A 104 8.51 -4.48 2.63
C ALA A 104 8.12 -4.64 1.15
N GLN A 105 8.87 -4.07 0.20
CA GLN A 105 8.61 -4.26 -1.23
C GLN A 105 8.86 -5.70 -1.68
N GLU A 106 9.70 -6.46 -0.97
CA GLU A 106 9.89 -7.89 -1.27
C GLU A 106 8.61 -8.71 -1.04
N LEU A 107 7.67 -8.20 -0.24
CA LEU A 107 6.35 -8.79 0.00
C LEU A 107 5.31 -8.40 -1.06
N CYS A 108 5.67 -7.61 -2.08
CA CYS A 108 4.71 -7.01 -3.01
C CYS A 108 3.89 -8.03 -3.82
N THR A 109 4.35 -9.29 -3.94
CA THR A 109 3.63 -10.39 -4.59
C THR A 109 2.25 -10.65 -3.99
N ILE A 110 2.02 -10.28 -2.72
CA ILE A 110 0.68 -10.38 -2.11
C ILE A 110 -0.36 -9.52 -2.85
N ASN A 111 0.06 -8.41 -3.47
CA ASN A 111 -0.82 -7.48 -4.17
C ASN A 111 -1.50 -8.14 -5.39
N PRO A 112 -0.78 -8.66 -6.40
CA PRO A 112 -1.42 -9.38 -7.51
C PRO A 112 -2.05 -10.71 -7.06
N MET A 113 -1.58 -11.34 -5.97
CA MET A 113 -2.19 -12.56 -5.43
C MET A 113 -3.64 -12.33 -4.99
N ILE A 114 -3.92 -11.25 -4.25
CA ILE A 114 -5.27 -11.00 -3.73
C ILE A 114 -6.18 -10.27 -4.73
N ASN A 115 -5.63 -9.46 -5.64
CA ASN A 115 -6.40 -8.65 -6.58
C ASN A 115 -6.55 -9.29 -7.97
N CYS A 116 -5.67 -10.21 -8.37
CA CYS A 116 -5.61 -10.68 -9.76
C CYS A 116 -5.64 -12.21 -9.89
N TYR A 117 -4.81 -12.95 -9.16
CA TYR A 117 -4.62 -14.38 -9.39
C TYR A 117 -5.80 -15.23 -8.90
N THR A 118 -6.17 -16.23 -9.69
CA THR A 118 -7.27 -17.16 -9.37
C THR A 118 -6.91 -18.60 -9.72
N GLY A 119 -7.69 -19.56 -9.20
CA GLY A 119 -7.55 -20.98 -9.54
C GLY A 119 -6.14 -21.55 -9.28
N PRO A 120 -5.57 -22.37 -10.19
CA PRO A 120 -4.26 -22.98 -10.01
C PRO A 120 -3.12 -21.98 -9.79
N GLN A 121 -3.14 -20.83 -10.49
CA GLN A 121 -2.12 -19.79 -10.35
C GLN A 121 -2.13 -19.18 -8.94
N PHE A 122 -3.32 -18.88 -8.41
CA PHE A 122 -3.46 -18.41 -7.03
C PHE A 122 -2.86 -19.40 -6.03
N ASN A 123 -3.18 -20.69 -6.16
CA ASN A 123 -2.68 -21.73 -5.27
C ASN A 123 -1.15 -21.87 -5.32
N GLN A 124 -0.56 -21.82 -6.53
CA GLN A 124 0.89 -21.88 -6.70
C GLN A 124 1.60 -20.67 -6.07
N VAL A 125 1.13 -19.46 -6.36
CA VAL A 125 1.74 -18.22 -5.83
C VAL A 125 1.56 -18.14 -4.32
N LYS A 126 0.38 -18.53 -3.80
CA LYS A 126 0.11 -18.64 -2.37
C LYS A 126 1.12 -19.55 -1.68
N GLN A 127 1.31 -20.78 -2.20
CA GLN A 127 2.27 -21.73 -1.63
C GLN A 127 3.69 -21.15 -1.56
N GLN A 128 4.17 -20.55 -2.64
CA GLN A 128 5.52 -19.97 -2.70
C GLN A 128 5.68 -18.78 -1.75
N TYR A 129 4.70 -17.88 -1.71
CA TYR A 129 4.72 -16.70 -0.86
C TYR A 129 4.79 -17.08 0.63
N PHE A 130 3.92 -17.98 1.08
CA PHE A 130 3.87 -18.37 2.50
C PHE A 130 5.02 -19.30 2.92
N ALA A 131 5.68 -20.00 1.97
CA ALA A 131 6.93 -20.70 2.25
C ALA A 131 8.08 -19.75 2.59
N ASN A 132 8.13 -18.57 1.96
CA ASN A 132 9.18 -17.56 2.18
C ASN A 132 8.83 -16.55 3.28
N LEU A 133 7.55 -16.34 3.58
CA LEU A 133 7.09 -15.36 4.57
C LEU A 133 7.80 -15.46 5.94
N PRO A 134 8.07 -16.64 6.53
CA PRO A 134 8.76 -16.73 7.82
C PRO A 134 10.13 -16.04 7.84
N TYR A 135 10.88 -16.09 6.73
CA TYR A 135 12.16 -15.41 6.60
C TYR A 135 12.01 -13.88 6.68
N HIS A 136 11.05 -13.31 5.94
CA HIS A 136 10.77 -11.88 5.99
C HIS A 136 10.23 -11.44 7.36
N LEU A 137 9.38 -12.25 8.01
CA LEU A 137 8.89 -11.97 9.36
C LEU A 137 10.03 -11.95 10.39
N ALA A 138 10.99 -12.87 10.30
CA ALA A 138 12.17 -12.87 11.16
C ALA A 138 13.01 -11.58 10.97
N ASN A 139 13.25 -11.18 9.72
CA ASN A 139 13.98 -9.95 9.40
C ASN A 139 13.25 -8.69 9.89
N LEU A 140 11.94 -8.58 9.64
CA LEU A 140 11.12 -7.48 10.13
C LEU A 140 11.11 -7.41 11.65
N GLY A 141 10.99 -8.56 12.33
CA GLY A 141 11.08 -8.65 13.79
C GLY A 141 12.42 -8.15 14.32
N PHE A 142 13.53 -8.54 13.68
CA PHE A 142 14.86 -8.04 14.04
C PHE A 142 14.97 -6.51 13.87
N GLN A 143 14.46 -5.96 12.76
CA GLN A 143 14.49 -4.51 12.51
C GLN A 143 13.61 -3.74 13.50
N LEU A 144 12.46 -4.30 13.90
CA LEU A 144 11.58 -3.70 14.90
C LEU A 144 12.27 -3.64 16.27
N GLU A 145 12.92 -4.72 16.69
CA GLU A 145 13.72 -4.74 17.93
C GLU A 145 14.93 -3.79 17.86
N ALA A 146 15.57 -3.68 16.70
CA ALA A 146 16.65 -2.70 16.50
C ALA A 146 16.15 -1.26 16.64
N ALA A 147 14.94 -0.94 16.15
CA ALA A 147 14.31 0.36 16.34
C ALA A 147 14.04 0.66 17.83
N LYS A 148 13.49 -0.31 18.57
CA LYS A 148 13.25 -0.20 20.02
C LYS A 148 14.52 0.07 20.84
N ARG A 149 15.66 -0.49 20.42
CA ARG A 149 16.95 -0.24 21.11
C ARG A 149 17.49 1.17 20.90
N ARG A 150 17.11 1.83 19.79
CA ARG A 150 17.53 3.22 19.48
C ARG A 150 16.67 4.26 20.19
N GLY A 151 15.46 3.91 20.61
CA GLY A 151 14.57 4.77 21.37
C GLY A 151 13.30 4.02 21.78
N ALA A 152 12.63 4.48 22.83
CA ALA A 152 11.46 3.84 23.45
C ALA A 152 10.18 3.91 22.57
N GLY A 153 10.27 3.39 21.36
CA GLY A 153 9.25 3.42 20.33
C GLY A 153 8.53 2.10 20.14
N LYS A 154 7.28 2.16 19.65
CA LYS A 154 6.50 0.97 19.29
C LYS A 154 6.62 0.61 17.81
N PHE A 155 7.12 1.53 16.99
CA PHE A 155 7.13 1.49 15.53
C PHE A 155 8.56 1.45 14.97
N PHE A 156 8.71 1.12 13.69
CA PHE A 156 9.99 1.27 12.98
C PHE A 156 10.43 2.75 12.95
N GLY A 157 9.47 3.67 12.85
CA GLY A 157 9.66 5.11 13.01
C GLY A 157 10.01 5.57 14.44
N GLY A 158 10.01 4.67 15.42
CA GLY A 158 10.23 4.98 16.82
C GLY A 158 8.93 5.22 17.58
N ALA A 159 8.75 6.41 18.15
CA ALA A 159 7.57 6.74 18.96
C ALA A 159 6.28 6.82 18.14
N THR A 160 6.38 7.23 16.88
CA THR A 160 5.28 7.36 15.90
C THR A 160 5.59 6.52 14.65
N PRO A 161 4.57 6.09 13.89
CA PRO A 161 4.79 5.32 12.66
C PRO A 161 5.49 6.16 11.59
N SER A 162 6.33 5.52 10.78
CA SER A 162 6.90 6.08 9.56
C SER A 162 6.28 5.47 8.30
N HIS A 163 6.71 5.91 7.12
CA HIS A 163 6.37 5.28 5.84
C HIS A 163 6.70 3.79 5.79
N ALA A 164 7.74 3.36 6.49
CA ALA A 164 8.10 1.95 6.59
C ALA A 164 7.00 1.16 7.32
N ASP A 165 6.48 1.71 8.43
CA ASP A 165 5.42 1.07 9.20
C ASP A 165 4.15 0.86 8.35
N PHE A 166 3.69 1.89 7.64
CA PHE A 166 2.52 1.79 6.76
C PHE A 166 2.73 0.80 5.61
N SER A 167 3.95 0.74 5.05
CA SER A 167 4.28 -0.19 3.97
C SER A 167 4.31 -1.65 4.44
N VAL A 168 4.95 -1.93 5.58
CA VAL A 168 4.94 -3.27 6.18
C VAL A 168 3.51 -3.67 6.55
N TYR A 169 2.74 -2.74 7.11
CA TYR A 169 1.38 -3.01 7.58
C TYR A 169 0.47 -3.39 6.40
N HIS A 170 0.54 -2.64 5.31
CA HIS A 170 -0.19 -2.95 4.07
C HIS A 170 0.01 -4.40 3.63
N HIS A 171 1.26 -4.84 3.51
CA HIS A 171 1.58 -6.17 3.00
C HIS A 171 1.20 -7.28 3.99
N LEU A 172 1.43 -7.09 5.29
CA LEU A 172 1.06 -8.09 6.31
C LEU A 172 -0.45 -8.17 6.53
N ALA A 173 -1.17 -7.04 6.49
CA ALA A 173 -2.63 -7.02 6.55
C ALA A 173 -3.24 -7.75 5.35
N ASN A 174 -2.69 -7.54 4.15
CA ASN A 174 -3.09 -8.28 2.96
C ASN A 174 -2.77 -9.78 3.08
N ALA A 175 -1.63 -10.17 3.66
CA ALA A 175 -1.29 -11.57 3.91
C ALA A 175 -2.30 -12.25 4.85
N ARG A 176 -2.78 -11.54 5.89
CA ARG A 176 -3.82 -12.03 6.82
C ARG A 176 -5.18 -12.26 6.15
N LEU A 177 -5.47 -11.62 5.01
CA LEU A 177 -6.68 -11.92 4.23
C LEU A 177 -6.63 -13.32 3.59
N VAL A 178 -5.42 -13.84 3.34
CA VAL A 178 -5.20 -15.14 2.68
C VAL A 178 -4.92 -16.25 3.68
N GLU A 179 -4.12 -15.95 4.71
CA GLU A 179 -3.77 -16.86 5.82
C GLU A 179 -3.86 -16.07 7.14
N PRO A 180 -5.00 -16.08 7.85
CA PRO A 180 -5.22 -15.24 9.03
C PRO A 180 -4.19 -15.40 10.15
N GLN A 181 -3.57 -16.57 10.25
CA GLN A 181 -2.58 -16.93 11.27
C GLN A 181 -1.12 -16.81 10.79
N CYS A 182 -0.89 -16.20 9.61
CA CYS A 182 0.46 -16.11 9.04
C CYS A 182 1.43 -15.28 9.88
N VAL A 183 0.93 -14.39 10.74
CA VAL A 183 1.69 -13.70 11.78
C VAL A 183 1.25 -14.24 13.13
N SER A 184 2.18 -14.83 13.89
CA SER A 184 1.86 -15.43 15.18
C SER A 184 1.42 -14.36 16.19
N GLU A 185 0.30 -14.61 16.89
CA GLU A 185 -0.22 -13.75 17.97
C GLU A 185 0.78 -13.50 19.10
N LYS A 186 1.75 -14.40 19.28
CA LYS A 186 2.80 -14.28 20.30
C LYS A 186 4.00 -13.46 19.84
N SER A 187 4.01 -13.02 18.57
CA SER A 187 5.15 -12.32 17.99
C SER A 187 5.10 -10.82 18.29
N PRO A 188 6.27 -10.15 18.44
CA PRO A 188 6.33 -8.70 18.53
C PRO A 188 5.71 -7.97 17.33
N LEU A 189 5.73 -8.60 16.15
CA LEU A 189 5.11 -8.06 14.94
C LEU A 189 3.59 -8.03 15.04
N PHE A 190 2.96 -9.02 15.67
CA PHE A 190 1.52 -9.01 15.89
C PHE A 190 1.09 -7.83 16.76
N LEU A 191 1.76 -7.63 17.91
CA LEU A 191 1.50 -6.48 18.79
C LEU A 191 1.75 -5.13 18.10
N TRP A 192 2.74 -5.09 17.20
CA TRP A 192 2.98 -3.93 16.34
C TRP A 192 1.85 -3.70 15.33
N MET A 193 1.31 -4.75 14.71
CA MET A 193 0.14 -4.64 13.83
C MET A 193 -1.09 -4.13 14.60
N GLU A 194 -1.34 -4.61 15.82
CA GLU A 194 -2.40 -4.07 16.68
C GLU A 194 -2.17 -2.59 17.00
N SER A 195 -0.92 -2.19 17.22
CA SER A 195 -0.56 -0.78 17.44
C SER A 195 -0.81 0.09 16.21
N MET A 196 -0.61 -0.45 15.00
CA MET A 196 -0.97 0.22 13.74
C MET A 196 -2.48 0.34 13.60
N GLU A 197 -3.21 -0.74 13.83
CA GLU A 197 -4.68 -0.80 13.74
C GLU A 197 -5.37 0.12 14.76
N ALA A 198 -4.73 0.39 15.90
CA ALA A 198 -5.20 1.31 16.92
C ALA A 198 -4.97 2.81 16.60
N LEU A 199 -4.27 3.15 15.52
CA LEU A 199 -4.11 4.55 15.10
C LEU A 199 -5.47 5.10 14.65
N PRO A 200 -6.04 6.15 15.28
CA PRO A 200 -7.43 6.54 15.08
C PRO A 200 -7.81 6.77 13.61
N ARG A 201 -6.98 7.52 12.88
CA ARG A 201 -7.23 7.84 11.46
C ARG A 201 -7.01 6.66 10.51
N LEU A 202 -6.11 5.75 10.86
CA LEU A 202 -5.93 4.53 10.08
C LEU A 202 -7.12 3.60 10.31
N HIS A 203 -7.55 3.42 11.56
CA HIS A 203 -8.74 2.67 11.93
C HIS A 203 -9.98 3.15 11.18
N GLU A 204 -10.27 4.46 11.22
CA GLU A 204 -11.36 5.08 10.46
C GLU A 204 -11.27 4.76 8.96
N TYR A 205 -10.08 4.89 8.36
CA TYR A 205 -9.90 4.57 6.93
C TYR A 205 -10.12 3.08 6.63
N LEU A 206 -9.62 2.18 7.47
CA LEU A 206 -9.79 0.74 7.32
C LEU A 206 -11.26 0.33 7.41
N ASP A 207 -12.03 1.00 8.28
CA ASP A 207 -13.46 0.82 8.42
C ASP A 207 -14.23 1.35 7.21
N GLU A 208 -13.84 2.49 6.64
CA GLU A 208 -14.54 3.12 5.51
C GLU A 208 -14.24 2.48 4.15
N ARG A 209 -13.01 1.99 3.94
CA ARG A 209 -12.55 1.57 2.61
C ARG A 209 -13.33 0.35 2.08
N PRO A 210 -13.49 0.21 0.75
CA PRO A 210 -14.15 -0.94 0.15
C PRO A 210 -13.51 -2.28 0.56
N GLU A 211 -14.33 -3.29 0.83
CA GLU A 211 -13.93 -4.64 1.20
C GLU A 211 -13.43 -5.43 -0.01
N LEU A 212 -12.30 -6.14 0.12
CA LEU A 212 -11.83 -7.05 -0.93
C LEU A 212 -12.50 -8.41 -0.74
N VAL A 213 -13.24 -8.86 -1.74
CA VAL A 213 -13.98 -10.13 -1.75
C VAL A 213 -13.48 -11.03 -2.88
N GLY A 214 -13.86 -12.31 -2.86
CA GLY A 214 -13.62 -13.23 -3.99
C GLY A 214 -12.15 -13.61 -4.23
N ILE A 215 -11.26 -13.41 -3.25
CA ILE A 215 -9.83 -13.76 -3.35
C ILE A 215 -9.65 -15.20 -3.84
N GLY A 216 -8.83 -15.39 -4.89
CA GLY A 216 -8.56 -16.70 -5.50
C GLY A 216 -9.65 -17.24 -6.45
N THR A 217 -10.80 -16.55 -6.57
CA THR A 217 -11.92 -16.95 -7.45
C THR A 217 -12.32 -15.84 -8.43
N ASP A 218 -12.95 -14.78 -7.94
CA ASP A 218 -13.33 -13.58 -8.69
C ASP A 218 -13.11 -12.33 -7.81
N PRO A 219 -11.86 -11.87 -7.70
CA PRO A 219 -11.52 -10.78 -6.79
C PRO A 219 -12.21 -9.48 -7.21
N GLY A 220 -12.67 -8.71 -6.22
CA GLY A 220 -13.34 -7.43 -6.43
C GLY A 220 -13.47 -6.61 -5.16
N LEU A 221 -13.82 -5.34 -5.29
CA LEU A 221 -14.06 -4.46 -4.15
C LEU A 221 -15.56 -4.21 -3.94
N VAL A 222 -16.04 -4.33 -2.72
CA VAL A 222 -17.42 -4.00 -2.32
C VAL A 222 -17.38 -2.77 -1.41
N ASP A 223 -17.97 -1.66 -1.85
CA ASP A 223 -18.08 -0.48 -0.98
C ASP A 223 -19.21 -0.64 0.06
N LYS A 224 -19.30 0.32 1.00
CA LYS A 224 -20.31 0.29 2.07
C LYS A 224 -21.76 0.40 1.57
N ALA A 225 -21.97 0.86 0.34
CA ALA A 225 -23.28 0.88 -0.31
C ALA A 225 -23.59 -0.44 -1.04
N GLY A 226 -22.69 -1.44 -0.95
CA GLY A 226 -22.82 -2.73 -1.62
C GLY A 226 -22.47 -2.68 -3.10
N ARG A 227 -21.87 -1.59 -3.61
CA ARG A 227 -21.45 -1.51 -5.01
C ARG A 227 -20.20 -2.34 -5.21
N PHE A 228 -20.27 -3.26 -6.16
CA PHE A 228 -19.15 -4.10 -6.57
C PHE A 228 -18.34 -3.42 -7.67
N LEU A 229 -17.04 -3.24 -7.45
CA LEU A 229 -16.06 -2.87 -8.45
C LEU A 229 -15.29 -4.12 -8.86
N ALA A 230 -15.62 -4.62 -10.05
CA ALA A 230 -14.93 -5.75 -10.65
C ALA A 230 -13.46 -5.39 -10.93
N GLN A 231 -12.56 -6.33 -10.64
CA GLN A 231 -11.13 -6.23 -10.93
C GLN A 231 -10.74 -7.02 -12.19
N ARG A 232 -11.75 -7.42 -12.97
CA ARG A 232 -11.66 -8.20 -14.22
C ARG A 232 -12.49 -7.54 -15.31
N ASP A 233 -12.23 -7.91 -16.56
CA ASP A 233 -13.11 -7.54 -17.67
C ASP A 233 -14.40 -8.38 -17.68
N HIS A 234 -15.28 -8.06 -18.62
CA HIS A 234 -16.59 -8.72 -18.80
C HIS A 234 -16.48 -10.20 -19.24
N GLU A 235 -15.31 -10.64 -19.70
CA GLU A 235 -15.02 -12.04 -20.04
C GLU A 235 -14.38 -12.81 -18.87
N GLY A 236 -14.18 -12.15 -17.72
CA GLY A 236 -13.60 -12.75 -16.52
C GLY A 236 -12.10 -12.96 -16.62
N ARG A 237 -11.40 -12.31 -17.55
CA ARG A 237 -9.94 -12.41 -17.69
C ARG A 237 -9.24 -11.60 -16.61
N ALA A 238 -8.23 -12.22 -16.00
CA ALA A 238 -7.27 -11.47 -15.19
C ALA A 238 -6.46 -10.60 -16.14
N LEU A 239 -6.57 -9.29 -16.01
CA LEU A 239 -5.93 -8.35 -16.92
C LEU A 239 -4.42 -8.26 -16.72
N LEU A 240 -3.81 -9.03 -15.80
CA LEU A 240 -2.37 -9.09 -15.60
C LEU A 240 -1.79 -10.33 -16.28
N ILE A 241 -1.15 -10.16 -17.44
CA ILE A 241 -0.43 -11.22 -18.18
C ILE A 241 1.06 -10.89 -18.10
N ASP A 242 1.88 -11.81 -17.60
CA ASP A 242 3.34 -11.63 -17.43
C ASP A 242 3.75 -10.32 -16.73
N GLY A 243 2.95 -9.86 -15.76
CA GLY A 243 3.22 -8.63 -14.99
C GLY A 243 2.82 -7.34 -15.72
N ILE A 244 2.12 -7.42 -16.84
CA ILE A 244 1.61 -6.27 -17.60
C ILE A 244 0.09 -6.27 -17.58
N PHE A 245 -0.50 -5.10 -17.30
CA PHE A 245 -1.94 -4.95 -17.44
C PHE A 245 -2.33 -4.82 -18.93
N VAL A 246 -3.09 -5.81 -19.42
CA VAL A 246 -3.71 -5.88 -20.73
C VAL A 246 -5.19 -5.57 -20.52
N PHE A 247 -5.67 -4.46 -21.09
CA PHE A 247 -7.08 -4.10 -21.09
C PHE A 247 -7.55 -4.29 -22.52
N ASP A 248 -8.46 -5.23 -22.78
CA ASP A 248 -9.06 -5.35 -24.11
C ASP A 248 -9.84 -4.07 -24.48
N GLU A 249 -9.82 -3.75 -25.77
CA GLU A 249 -10.41 -2.56 -26.38
C GLU A 249 -11.94 -2.47 -26.23
#